data_AF-A0A151EV71-F1
#
_entry.id   AF-A0A151EV71-F1
#
_cell.length_a   1.000
_cell.length_b   1.000
_cell.length_c   1.000
_cell.angle_alpha   90.00
_cell.angle_beta   90.00
_cell.angle_gamma   90.00
#
_symmetry.space_group_name_H-M   'P 1'
#
loop_
_entity.id
_entity.type
_entity.pdbx_description
1 polymer ?
#
loop_
_entity_poly.entity_id
_entity_poly.type
_entity_poly.pdbx_seq_one_letter_code
_entity_poly.pdbx_strand_id
1 'polypeptide(L)'
;MCDYCTNCRPLSLNFSSNLYGIFHISSNLPQFLEDPQAYLPRIPECDIVIALQLHPDLLLELPSYLLQSHVKALIVPADAPDWLKPGLRKQLEETLQELSMEYAFPKPYCSLGYDERHPFINQFISQFRIGSPVIEVELKKDTIHHAKCVRSAPCGSTWYICEKLKNVCIDDVIENVAAAHHGYPCNASMVQDPEVKDTLLHKAGYTVREAVLRALEEEAP
;
A
#
# COMPACT_ATOMS: atom_id res chain seq x y z
N MET A 1 -24.56 8.65 10.16
CA MET A 1 -23.92 8.09 8.96
C MET A 1 -22.57 8.77 8.85
N CYS A 2 -21.49 8.03 9.00
CA CYS A 2 -20.15 8.59 8.89
C CYS A 2 -19.91 8.89 7.42
N ASP A 3 -19.80 10.17 7.05
CA ASP A 3 -19.33 10.56 5.72
C ASP A 3 -17.90 10.04 5.58
N TYR A 4 -17.75 8.90 4.91
CA TYR A 4 -16.43 8.36 4.60
C TYR A 4 -15.65 9.44 3.84
N CYS A 5 -14.43 9.70 4.30
CA CYS A 5 -13.46 10.67 3.81
C CYS A 5 -13.13 10.48 2.32
N THR A 6 -14.06 10.88 1.44
CA THR A 6 -13.94 10.78 -0.02
C THR A 6 -13.61 12.14 -0.65
N ASN A 7 -13.80 13.23 0.10
CA ASN A 7 -13.58 14.60 -0.38
C ASN A 7 -12.09 15.01 -0.43
N CYS A 8 -11.21 14.32 0.28
CA CYS A 8 -9.78 14.65 0.30
C CYS A 8 -9.03 14.13 -0.93
N ARG A 9 -9.58 13.14 -1.64
CA ARG A 9 -8.98 12.61 -2.88
C ARG A 9 -9.42 13.46 -4.08
N PRO A 10 -8.49 13.97 -4.90
CA PRO A 10 -8.84 14.70 -6.12
C PRO A 10 -9.72 13.87 -7.06
N LEU A 11 -10.84 14.45 -7.54
CA LEU A 11 -11.73 13.83 -8.53
C LEU A 11 -11.01 13.50 -9.85
N SER A 12 -9.93 14.22 -10.15
CA SER A 12 -9.06 13.96 -11.31
C SER A 12 -8.32 12.62 -11.23
N LEU A 13 -8.23 12.00 -10.04
CA LEU A 13 -7.65 10.67 -9.85
C LEU A 13 -8.75 9.61 -9.89
N ASN A 14 -9.39 9.44 -11.04
CA ASN A 14 -10.33 8.36 -11.30
C ASN A 14 -9.68 7.31 -12.21
N PHE A 15 -9.44 6.12 -11.65
CA PHE A 15 -8.82 4.99 -12.32
C PHE A 15 -9.74 3.76 -12.36
N SER A 16 -11.05 3.95 -12.23
CA SER A 16 -11.99 2.83 -12.21
C SER A 16 -11.96 2.02 -13.51
N SER A 17 -11.66 2.64 -14.65
CA SER A 17 -11.47 1.95 -15.93
C SER A 17 -10.22 1.07 -15.99
N ASN A 18 -9.29 1.21 -15.04
CA ASN A 18 -8.10 0.37 -14.92
C ASN A 18 -8.29 -0.79 -13.92
N LEU A 19 -9.48 -0.94 -13.34
CA LEU A 19 -9.81 -2.03 -12.43
C LEU A 19 -10.58 -3.10 -13.20
N TYR A 20 -9.93 -4.23 -13.47
CA TYR A 20 -10.47 -5.30 -14.30
C TYR A 20 -11.30 -6.32 -13.50
N GLY A 21 -11.10 -6.37 -12.17
CA GLY A 21 -11.88 -7.22 -11.28
C GLY A 21 -11.53 -7.02 -9.82
N ILE A 22 -12.52 -7.25 -8.95
CA ILE A 22 -12.34 -7.47 -7.51
C ILE A 22 -12.98 -8.80 -7.21
N PHE A 23 -12.20 -9.70 -6.61
CA PHE A 23 -12.66 -11.04 -6.26
C PHE A 23 -12.51 -11.24 -4.76
N HIS A 24 -13.57 -11.72 -4.14
CA HIS A 24 -13.58 -12.09 -2.74
C HIS A 24 -13.60 -13.61 -2.63
N ILE A 25 -12.58 -14.18 -2.00
CA ILE A 25 -12.52 -15.62 -1.70
C ILE A 25 -13.05 -15.81 -0.28
N SER A 26 -13.83 -16.87 -0.05
CA SER A 26 -14.36 -17.19 1.27
C SER A 26 -13.23 -17.27 2.30
N SER A 27 -13.45 -16.70 3.50
CA SER A 27 -12.54 -16.86 4.64
C SER A 27 -12.72 -18.19 5.37
N ASN A 28 -13.83 -18.89 5.12
CA ASN A 28 -14.11 -20.20 5.71
C ASN A 28 -13.54 -21.31 4.82
N LEU A 29 -12.20 -21.42 4.83
CA LEU A 29 -11.46 -22.46 4.12
C LEU A 29 -10.86 -23.45 5.12
N PRO A 30 -10.74 -24.74 4.73
CA PRO A 30 -9.94 -25.69 5.50
C PRO A 30 -8.51 -25.20 5.71
N GLN A 31 -7.86 -25.68 6.77
CA GLN A 31 -6.47 -25.36 7.06
C GLN A 31 -5.50 -25.75 5.93
N PHE A 32 -5.86 -26.80 5.18
CA PHE A 32 -5.10 -27.30 4.03
C PHE A 32 -6.04 -27.51 2.87
N LEU A 33 -5.68 -27.01 1.69
CA LEU A 33 -6.44 -27.14 0.46
C LEU A 33 -5.82 -28.23 -0.41
N GLU A 34 -6.59 -29.28 -0.71
CA GLU A 34 -6.15 -30.35 -1.62
C GLU A 34 -6.04 -29.87 -3.07
N ASP A 35 -6.96 -28.99 -3.50
CA ASP A 35 -6.97 -28.35 -4.81
C ASP A 35 -7.14 -26.82 -4.64
N PRO A 36 -6.05 -26.06 -4.41
CA PRO A 36 -6.13 -24.62 -4.22
C PRO A 36 -6.65 -23.87 -5.46
N GLN A 37 -6.34 -24.36 -6.67
CA GLN A 37 -6.75 -23.71 -7.92
C GLN A 37 -8.28 -23.63 -8.06
N ALA A 38 -9.02 -24.63 -7.54
CA ALA A 38 -10.48 -24.64 -7.57
C ALA A 38 -11.14 -23.47 -6.83
N TYR A 39 -10.41 -22.80 -5.92
CA TYR A 39 -10.89 -21.65 -5.16
C TYR A 39 -10.46 -20.31 -5.78
N LEU A 40 -9.54 -20.32 -6.75
CA LEU A 40 -9.08 -19.11 -7.42
C LEU A 40 -10.10 -18.68 -8.48
N PRO A 41 -10.44 -17.38 -8.55
CA PRO A 41 -11.34 -16.87 -9.57
C PRO A 41 -10.66 -16.87 -10.94
N ARG A 42 -11.44 -16.98 -12.01
CA ARG A 42 -10.91 -16.72 -13.36
C ARG A 42 -10.40 -15.28 -13.45
N ILE A 43 -9.10 -15.14 -13.66
CA ILE A 43 -8.44 -13.83 -13.77
C ILE A 43 -8.74 -13.23 -15.15
N PRO A 44 -9.26 -11.99 -15.22
CA PRO A 44 -9.40 -11.27 -16.49
C PRO A 44 -8.01 -10.93 -17.06
N GLU A 45 -7.94 -10.56 -18.33
CA GLU A 45 -6.68 -10.07 -18.90
C GLU A 45 -6.28 -8.76 -18.21
N CYS A 46 -5.21 -8.80 -17.42
CA CYS A 46 -4.65 -7.66 -16.72
C CYS A 46 -3.13 -7.81 -16.55
N ASP A 47 -2.46 -6.71 -16.24
CA ASP A 47 -1.01 -6.67 -16.06
C ASP A 47 -0.58 -6.97 -14.61
N ILE A 48 -1.42 -6.65 -13.63
CA ILE A 48 -1.04 -6.67 -12.21
C ILE A 48 -2.16 -7.27 -11.37
N VAL A 49 -1.77 -8.15 -10.45
CA VAL A 49 -2.64 -8.67 -9.40
C VAL A 49 -2.16 -8.16 -8.05
N ILE A 50 -3.11 -7.75 -7.21
CA ILE A 50 -2.85 -7.39 -5.81
C ILE A 50 -3.56 -8.45 -4.96
N ALA A 51 -2.78 -9.24 -4.21
CA ALA A 51 -3.30 -10.28 -3.33
C ALA A 51 -3.30 -9.80 -1.87
N LEU A 52 -4.46 -9.86 -1.23
CA LEU A 52 -4.67 -9.39 0.14
C LEU A 52 -5.23 -10.51 1.00
N GLN A 53 -4.56 -10.81 2.12
CA GLN A 53 -5.05 -11.73 3.16
C GLN A 53 -5.58 -13.07 2.63
N LEU A 54 -4.91 -13.62 1.60
CA LEU A 54 -5.27 -14.93 1.05
C LEU A 54 -4.80 -16.06 1.97
N HIS A 55 -5.50 -17.19 1.90
CA HIS A 55 -5.05 -18.44 2.50
C HIS A 55 -3.64 -18.81 2.00
N PRO A 56 -2.72 -19.28 2.86
CA PRO A 56 -1.35 -19.60 2.46
C PRO A 56 -1.25 -20.52 1.23
N ASP A 57 -2.07 -21.58 1.16
CA ASP A 57 -2.07 -22.50 0.02
C ASP A 57 -2.51 -21.83 -1.28
N LEU A 58 -3.48 -20.91 -1.23
CA LEU A 58 -3.88 -20.14 -2.41
C LEU A 58 -2.77 -19.19 -2.84
N LEU A 59 -2.09 -18.58 -1.87
CA LEU A 59 -1.01 -17.64 -2.16
C LEU A 59 0.20 -18.34 -2.79
N LEU A 60 0.52 -19.57 -2.36
CA LEU A 60 1.56 -20.39 -2.97
C LEU A 60 1.20 -20.90 -4.36
N GLU A 61 -0.08 -21.19 -4.61
CA GLU A 61 -0.55 -21.63 -5.93
C GLU A 61 -0.67 -20.47 -6.94
N LEU A 62 -0.93 -19.26 -6.44
CA LEU A 62 -1.25 -18.09 -7.25
C LEU A 62 -0.22 -17.80 -8.37
N PRO A 63 1.11 -17.81 -8.16
CA PRO A 63 2.07 -17.54 -9.23
C PRO A 63 1.89 -18.46 -10.45
N SER A 64 1.77 -19.76 -10.22
CA SER A 64 1.57 -20.77 -11.27
C SER A 64 0.23 -20.60 -11.97
N TYR A 65 -0.82 -20.28 -11.22
CA TYR A 65 -2.14 -19.98 -11.77
C TYR A 65 -2.11 -18.74 -12.68
N LEU A 66 -1.35 -17.71 -12.30
CA LEU A 66 -1.22 -16.46 -13.06
C LEU A 66 -0.44 -16.62 -14.37
N LEU A 67 0.40 -17.65 -14.54
CA LEU A 67 1.09 -17.93 -15.81
C LEU A 67 0.13 -18.19 -16.98
N GLN A 68 -1.09 -18.63 -16.67
CA GLN A 68 -2.13 -18.87 -17.66
C GLN A 68 -2.76 -17.55 -18.16
N SER A 69 -2.33 -16.41 -17.63
CA SER A 69 -2.85 -15.07 -17.90
C SER A 69 -1.74 -14.11 -18.37
N HIS A 70 -2.11 -12.86 -18.67
CA HIS A 70 -1.18 -11.82 -19.12
C HIS A 70 -0.46 -11.09 -17.97
N VAL A 71 -0.63 -11.54 -16.73
CA VAL A 71 -0.10 -10.87 -15.53
C VAL A 71 1.43 -10.82 -15.54
N LYS A 72 1.95 -9.63 -15.24
CA LYS A 72 3.37 -9.27 -15.22
C LYS A 72 3.92 -9.08 -13.81
N ALA A 73 3.06 -8.66 -12.87
CA ALA A 73 3.48 -8.42 -11.51
C ALA A 73 2.44 -8.88 -10.47
N LEU A 74 2.94 -9.34 -9.32
CA LEU A 74 2.14 -9.68 -8.15
C LEU A 74 2.56 -8.82 -6.95
N ILE A 75 1.64 -8.00 -6.43
CA ILE A 75 1.86 -7.21 -5.22
C ILE A 75 1.13 -7.88 -4.06
N VAL A 76 1.84 -8.19 -2.98
CA VAL A 76 1.28 -8.89 -1.80
C VAL A 76 1.61 -8.09 -0.52
N PRO A 77 0.76 -7.12 -0.14
CA PRO A 77 1.03 -6.22 0.98
C PRO A 77 0.89 -6.88 2.35
N ALA A 78 1.96 -6.94 3.14
CA ALA A 78 1.94 -7.52 4.48
C ALA A 78 1.49 -6.51 5.54
N ASP A 79 0.24 -6.08 5.51
CA ASP A 79 -0.34 -5.13 6.47
C ASP A 79 -0.67 -5.73 7.84
N ALA A 80 -0.49 -7.05 8.03
CA ALA A 80 -0.64 -7.73 9.32
C ALA A 80 0.43 -8.83 9.50
N PRO A 81 0.87 -9.11 10.75
CA PRO A 81 1.97 -10.04 11.04
C PRO A 81 1.62 -11.52 10.82
N ASP A 82 0.34 -11.88 10.76
CA ASP A 82 -0.15 -13.24 10.94
C ASP A 82 -0.40 -14.02 9.64
N TRP A 83 -0.43 -13.34 8.48
CA TRP A 83 -0.79 -13.98 7.22
C TRP A 83 0.40 -14.18 6.26
N LEU A 84 1.25 -13.16 6.04
CA LEU A 84 2.43 -13.26 5.17
C LEU A 84 3.72 -13.44 6.00
N LYS A 85 3.88 -14.63 6.60
CA LYS A 85 5.04 -14.97 7.43
C LYS A 85 6.34 -15.04 6.61
N PRO A 86 7.53 -14.81 7.20
CA PRO A 86 8.80 -14.80 6.47
C PRO A 86 9.08 -16.05 5.63
N GLY A 87 8.76 -17.23 6.14
CA GLY A 87 8.94 -18.49 5.40
C GLY A 87 8.05 -18.59 4.16
N LEU A 88 6.77 -18.24 4.30
CA LEU A 88 5.80 -18.21 3.19
C LEU A 88 6.20 -17.17 2.15
N ARG A 89 6.59 -15.96 2.60
CA ARG A 89 7.07 -14.89 1.72
C ARG A 89 8.30 -15.31 0.93
N LYS A 90 9.24 -16.02 1.56
CA LYS A 90 10.46 -16.51 0.89
C LYS A 90 10.14 -17.59 -0.16
N GLN A 91 9.25 -18.53 0.14
CA GLN A 91 8.82 -19.54 -0.84
C GLN A 91 8.14 -18.90 -2.06
N LEU A 92 7.29 -17.90 -1.79
CA LEU A 92 6.61 -17.14 -2.82
C LEU A 92 7.60 -16.34 -3.68
N GLU A 93 8.59 -15.70 -3.04
CA GLU A 93 9.68 -14.98 -3.71
C GLU A 93 10.47 -15.90 -4.66
N GLU A 94 10.90 -17.06 -4.17
CA GLU A 94 11.65 -18.06 -4.97
C GLU A 94 10.83 -18.48 -6.20
N THR A 95 9.55 -18.79 -6.02
CA THR A 95 8.65 -19.17 -7.12
C THR A 95 8.48 -18.04 -8.14
N LEU A 96 8.25 -16.80 -7.70
CA LEU A 96 8.06 -15.66 -8.62
C LEU A 96 9.33 -15.34 -9.41
N GLN A 97 10.50 -15.48 -8.79
CA GLN A 97 11.80 -15.34 -9.45
C GLN A 97 12.00 -16.40 -10.54
N GLU A 98 11.72 -17.67 -10.23
CA GLU A 98 11.80 -18.78 -11.21
C GLU A 98 10.89 -18.53 -12.41
N LEU A 99 9.71 -17.96 -12.17
CA LEU A 99 8.73 -17.62 -13.21
C LEU A 99 9.01 -16.29 -13.92
N SER A 100 10.06 -15.56 -13.54
CA SER A 100 10.38 -14.23 -14.09
C SER A 100 9.20 -13.24 -13.99
N MET A 101 8.41 -13.34 -12.92
CA MET A 101 7.30 -12.44 -12.63
C MET A 101 7.76 -11.37 -11.63
N GLU A 102 7.41 -10.11 -11.87
CA GLU A 102 7.72 -9.05 -10.90
C GLU A 102 6.92 -9.23 -9.62
N TYR A 103 7.48 -8.81 -8.50
CA TYR A 103 6.81 -8.94 -7.23
C TYR A 103 7.17 -7.84 -6.25
N ALA A 104 6.25 -7.57 -5.31
CA ALA A 104 6.54 -6.72 -4.18
C ALA A 104 5.81 -7.21 -2.93
N PHE A 105 6.52 -7.22 -1.80
CA PHE A 105 6.00 -7.59 -0.48
C PHE A 105 6.06 -6.40 0.49
N PRO A 106 5.40 -5.27 0.18
CA PRO A 106 5.50 -4.07 1.01
C PRO A 106 4.94 -4.34 2.40
N LYS A 107 5.67 -3.92 3.43
CA LYS A 107 5.34 -4.11 4.83
C LYS A 107 5.64 -2.82 5.62
N PRO A 108 4.63 -1.99 5.96
CA PRO A 108 3.22 -2.03 5.51
C PRO A 108 3.07 -1.65 4.03
N TYR A 109 1.85 -1.68 3.46
CA TYR A 109 1.62 -1.41 2.04
C TYR A 109 2.14 -0.05 1.57
N CYS A 110 2.10 0.96 2.43
CA CYS A 110 2.66 2.27 2.14
C CYS A 110 4.21 2.33 2.17
N SER A 111 4.91 1.19 2.22
CA SER A 111 6.35 1.11 1.93
C SER A 111 6.65 0.66 0.51
N LEU A 112 5.63 0.44 -0.33
CA LEU A 112 5.79 0.13 -1.75
C LEU A 112 6.54 1.27 -2.46
N GLY A 113 7.79 1.01 -2.83
CA GLY A 113 8.70 1.96 -3.48
C GLY A 113 9.13 1.50 -4.87
N TYR A 114 9.85 2.38 -5.56
CA TYR A 114 10.45 2.07 -6.85
C TYR A 114 11.61 1.07 -6.70
N ASP A 115 11.74 0.16 -7.65
CA ASP A 115 12.85 -0.77 -7.79
C ASP A 115 13.17 -0.95 -9.27
N GLU A 116 14.42 -0.70 -9.68
CA GLU A 116 14.83 -0.77 -11.10
C GLU A 116 14.61 -2.16 -11.71
N ARG A 117 14.55 -3.21 -10.88
CA ARG A 117 14.28 -4.59 -11.30
C ARG A 117 12.80 -4.86 -11.60
N HIS A 118 11.92 -3.94 -11.23
CA HIS A 118 10.46 -4.10 -11.32
C HIS A 118 9.77 -2.96 -12.09
N PRO A 119 10.05 -2.81 -13.40
CA PRO A 119 9.46 -1.76 -14.23
C PRO A 119 7.92 -1.75 -14.28
N PHE A 120 7.24 -2.90 -14.28
CA PHE A 120 5.76 -2.93 -14.26
C PHE A 120 5.20 -2.41 -12.92
N ILE A 121 5.83 -2.75 -11.80
CA ILE A 121 5.46 -2.21 -10.48
C ILE A 121 5.77 -0.71 -10.41
N ASN A 122 6.89 -0.25 -10.97
CA ASN A 122 7.21 1.17 -11.06
C ASN A 122 6.16 1.95 -11.89
N GLN A 123 5.71 1.36 -12.99
CA GLN A 123 4.64 1.92 -13.81
C GLN A 123 3.33 2.02 -13.01
N PHE A 124 2.98 0.99 -12.23
CA PHE A 124 1.82 1.02 -11.33
C PHE A 124 1.92 2.17 -10.32
N ILE A 125 3.05 2.27 -9.61
CA ILE A 125 3.27 3.31 -8.60
C ILE A 125 3.12 4.71 -9.21
N SER A 126 3.72 4.94 -10.38
CA SER A 126 3.71 6.25 -11.05
C SER A 126 2.34 6.60 -11.65
N GLN A 127 1.70 5.65 -12.35
CA GLN A 127 0.41 5.84 -13.01
C GLN A 127 -0.71 6.12 -12.00
N PHE A 128 -0.81 5.29 -10.97
CA PHE A 128 -1.89 5.39 -9.97
C PHE A 128 -1.55 6.34 -8.82
N ARG A 129 -0.29 6.78 -8.72
CA ARG A 129 0.23 7.63 -7.65
C ARG A 129 -0.05 7.05 -6.26
N ILE A 130 0.17 5.75 -6.11
CA ILE A 130 0.07 5.04 -4.83
C ILE A 130 1.36 4.29 -4.50
N GLY A 131 1.74 4.31 -3.22
CA GLY A 131 2.95 3.69 -2.69
C GLY A 131 3.50 4.47 -1.49
N SER A 132 4.82 4.53 -1.35
CA SER A 132 5.50 5.33 -0.32
C SER A 132 5.14 6.82 -0.48
N PRO A 133 4.57 7.50 0.54
CA PRO A 133 4.07 8.86 0.41
C PRO A 133 5.08 9.85 -0.14
N VAL A 134 4.60 10.78 -0.97
CA VAL A 134 5.35 11.97 -1.42
C VAL A 134 4.41 13.15 -1.31
N ILE A 135 4.88 14.20 -0.64
CA ILE A 135 4.11 15.40 -0.33
C ILE A 135 4.96 16.60 -0.75
N GLU A 136 4.32 17.61 -1.30
CA GLU A 136 4.88 18.95 -1.48
C GLU A 136 4.19 19.88 -0.47
N VAL A 137 4.92 20.82 0.11
CA VAL A 137 4.37 21.81 1.04
C VAL A 137 4.75 23.22 0.58
N GLU A 138 3.90 24.20 0.86
CA GLU A 138 4.19 25.62 0.67
C GLU A 138 4.10 26.31 2.02
N LEU A 139 5.15 27.03 2.40
CA LEU A 139 5.22 27.74 3.68
C LEU A 139 4.83 29.21 3.54
N LYS A 140 4.15 29.74 4.56
CA LYS A 140 3.96 31.18 4.76
C LYS A 140 4.44 31.54 6.15
N LYS A 141 5.70 32.00 6.24
CA LYS A 141 6.46 32.04 7.51
C LYS A 141 6.56 30.62 8.08
N ASP A 142 6.23 30.43 9.35
CA ASP A 142 6.35 29.15 10.06
C ASP A 142 5.07 28.30 9.97
N THR A 143 4.21 28.54 8.98
CA THR A 143 2.91 27.86 8.84
C THR A 143 2.76 27.25 7.46
N ILE A 144 2.30 26.00 7.41
CA ILE A 144 1.96 25.29 6.18
C ILE A 144 0.71 25.94 5.55
N HIS A 145 0.92 26.68 4.48
CA HIS A 145 -0.17 27.31 3.73
C HIS A 145 -0.86 26.30 2.82
N HIS A 146 -0.08 25.44 2.15
CA HIS A 146 -0.59 24.38 1.30
C HIS A 146 0.21 23.08 1.53
N ALA A 147 -0.46 21.95 1.44
CA ALA A 147 0.15 20.62 1.40
C ALA A 147 -0.53 19.81 0.30
N LYS A 148 0.27 19.32 -0.63
CA LYS A 148 -0.18 18.60 -1.83
C LYS A 148 0.35 17.19 -1.81
N CYS A 149 -0.56 16.22 -1.89
CA CYS A 149 -0.19 14.82 -2.04
C CYS A 149 0.20 14.54 -3.50
N VAL A 150 1.49 14.27 -3.74
CA VAL A 150 2.02 13.84 -5.04
C VAL A 150 1.81 12.35 -5.25
N ARG A 151 2.08 11.55 -4.20
CA ARG A 151 1.86 10.11 -4.14
C ARG A 151 1.29 9.74 -2.77
N SER A 152 0.22 8.96 -2.74
CA SER A 152 -0.46 8.58 -1.50
C SER A 152 -0.08 7.18 -1.04
N ALA A 153 -0.14 6.95 0.28
CA ALA A 153 -0.33 5.60 0.80
C ALA A 153 -1.54 4.94 0.11
N PRO A 154 -1.50 3.63 -0.20
CA PRO A 154 -2.58 2.94 -0.91
C PRO A 154 -3.95 3.02 -0.22
N CYS A 155 -3.99 3.12 1.12
CA CYS A 155 -5.22 3.29 1.87
C CYS A 155 -5.84 4.70 1.76
N GLY A 156 -5.11 5.68 1.21
CA GLY A 156 -5.55 7.06 1.03
C GLY A 156 -5.23 8.03 2.19
N SER A 157 -4.55 7.55 3.23
CA SER A 157 -4.25 8.37 4.42
C SER A 157 -3.44 9.63 4.13
N THR A 158 -2.57 9.60 3.13
CA THR A 158 -1.72 10.75 2.77
C THR A 158 -2.54 11.95 2.29
N TRP A 159 -3.60 11.74 1.49
CA TRP A 159 -4.50 12.82 1.08
C TRP A 159 -5.18 13.46 2.29
N TYR A 160 -5.68 12.63 3.20
CA TYR A 160 -6.30 13.12 4.43
C TYR A 160 -5.33 13.93 5.30
N ILE A 161 -4.10 13.43 5.46
CA ILE A 161 -3.06 14.12 6.24
C ILE A 161 -2.70 15.47 5.60
N CYS A 162 -2.56 15.54 4.27
CA CYS A 162 -2.31 16.81 3.59
C CYS A 162 -3.39 17.86 3.88
N GLU A 163 -4.67 17.44 3.91
CA GLU A 163 -5.77 18.33 4.27
C GLU A 163 -5.71 18.80 5.74
N LYS A 164 -5.26 17.93 6.65
CA LYS A 164 -5.07 18.27 8.07
C LYS A 164 -3.87 19.15 8.35
N LEU A 165 -2.90 19.21 7.45
CA LEU A 165 -1.71 20.05 7.61
C LEU A 165 -1.93 21.52 7.24
N LYS A 166 -3.07 21.88 6.65
CA LYS A 166 -3.38 23.28 6.32
C LYS A 166 -3.46 24.13 7.58
N ASN A 167 -2.70 25.24 7.59
CA ASN A 167 -2.57 26.18 8.70
C ASN A 167 -1.90 25.59 9.96
N VAL A 168 -1.17 24.49 9.84
CA VAL A 168 -0.39 23.92 10.94
C VAL A 168 0.97 24.63 11.02
N CYS A 169 1.38 25.00 12.24
CA CYS A 169 2.71 25.52 12.52
C CYS A 169 3.75 24.40 12.33
N ILE A 170 4.94 24.73 11.81
CA ILE A 170 6.02 23.76 11.63
C ILE A 170 6.40 23.06 12.95
N ASP A 171 6.33 23.79 14.07
CA ASP A 171 6.66 23.27 15.40
C ASP A 171 5.66 22.18 15.86
N ASP A 172 4.41 22.25 15.39
CA ASP A 172 3.34 21.32 15.78
C ASP A 172 3.13 20.19 14.74
N VAL A 173 3.93 20.15 13.68
CA VAL A 173 3.66 19.30 12.50
C VAL A 173 3.67 17.81 12.87
N ILE A 174 4.61 17.39 13.72
CA ILE A 174 4.76 15.97 14.08
C ILE A 174 3.52 15.46 14.82
N GLU A 175 3.01 16.24 15.77
CA GLU A 175 1.83 15.89 16.54
C GLU A 175 0.57 15.88 15.65
N ASN A 176 0.44 16.86 14.76
CA ASN A 176 -0.69 16.93 13.83
C ASN A 176 -0.69 15.76 12.83
N VAL A 177 0.47 15.36 12.29
CA VAL A 177 0.59 14.17 11.43
C VAL A 177 0.21 12.91 12.19
N ALA A 178 0.70 12.74 13.42
CA ALA A 178 0.38 11.57 14.24
C ALA A 178 -1.12 11.50 14.54
N ALA A 179 -1.72 12.59 14.99
CA ALA A 179 -3.16 12.68 15.27
C ALA A 179 -4.00 12.40 14.02
N ALA A 180 -3.63 12.97 12.87
CA ALA A 180 -4.32 12.72 11.61
C ALA A 180 -4.18 11.26 11.16
N HIS A 181 -2.98 10.67 11.26
CA HIS A 181 -2.77 9.27 10.90
C HIS A 181 -3.59 8.31 11.78
N HIS A 182 -3.57 8.49 13.11
CA HIS A 182 -4.37 7.66 14.03
C HIS A 182 -5.88 7.88 13.87
N GLY A 183 -6.30 9.07 13.44
CA GLY A 183 -7.69 9.38 13.14
C GLY A 183 -8.19 8.84 11.79
N TYR A 184 -7.31 8.26 10.96
CA TYR A 184 -7.65 7.71 9.65
C TYR A 184 -7.81 6.18 9.73
N PRO A 185 -8.75 5.55 9.00
CA PRO A 185 -8.91 4.10 8.95
C PRO A 185 -7.77 3.43 8.14
N CYS A 186 -6.57 3.38 8.71
CA CYS A 186 -5.42 2.69 8.12
C CYS A 186 -5.63 1.16 8.10
N ASN A 187 -5.19 0.50 7.03
CA ASN A 187 -5.27 -0.95 6.91
C ASN A 187 -4.15 -1.69 7.67
N ALA A 188 -3.10 -0.99 8.07
CA ALA A 188 -1.97 -1.58 8.77
C ALA A 188 -2.35 -1.95 10.22
N SER A 189 -1.95 -3.15 10.64
CA SER A 189 -2.31 -3.73 11.94
C SER A 189 -1.68 -3.00 13.12
N MET A 190 -2.44 -2.93 14.22
CA MET A 190 -1.97 -2.52 15.56
C MET A 190 -1.33 -3.67 16.35
N VAL A 191 -1.30 -4.88 15.80
CA VAL A 191 -0.60 -6.02 16.41
C VAL A 191 0.90 -5.80 16.28
N GLN A 192 1.63 -6.14 17.34
CA GLN A 192 3.10 -6.12 17.34
C GLN A 192 3.66 -7.03 16.26
N ASP A 193 4.52 -6.49 15.40
CA ASP A 193 5.17 -7.22 14.34
C ASP A 193 6.63 -7.55 14.72
N PRO A 194 7.02 -8.84 14.72
CA PRO A 194 8.36 -9.24 15.15
C PRO A 194 9.46 -8.84 14.16
N GLU A 195 9.15 -8.65 12.88
CA GLU A 195 10.13 -8.22 11.87
C GLU A 195 10.43 -6.72 12.00
N VAL A 196 9.41 -5.91 12.29
CA VAL A 196 9.52 -4.46 12.43
C VAL A 196 9.86 -4.02 13.86
N LYS A 197 9.61 -4.88 14.87
CA LYS A 197 9.76 -4.59 16.31
C LYS A 197 8.91 -3.41 16.80
N ASP A 198 7.79 -3.18 16.11
CA ASP A 198 6.74 -2.22 16.44
C ASP A 198 5.44 -2.70 15.73
N THR A 199 4.36 -1.93 15.82
CA THR A 199 3.15 -2.16 15.04
C THR A 199 3.33 -1.66 13.60
N LEU A 200 2.67 -2.31 12.64
CA LEU A 200 2.68 -1.86 11.24
C LEU A 200 1.96 -0.52 11.06
N LEU A 201 0.97 -0.23 11.91
CA LEU A 201 0.33 1.08 11.97
C LEU A 201 1.33 2.18 12.35
N HIS A 202 2.16 1.98 13.38
CA HIS A 202 3.20 2.96 13.72
C HIS A 202 4.21 3.11 12.59
N LYS A 203 4.63 2.01 11.94
CA LYS A 203 5.52 2.08 10.78
C LYS A 203 4.92 2.93 9.64
N ALA A 204 3.63 2.76 9.35
CA ALA A 204 2.92 3.60 8.37
C ALA A 204 2.89 5.08 8.79
N GLY A 205 2.68 5.35 10.08
CA GLY A 205 2.73 6.69 10.66
C GLY A 205 4.12 7.34 10.58
N TYR A 206 5.19 6.58 10.81
CA TYR A 206 6.57 7.06 10.60
C TYR A 206 6.82 7.37 9.13
N THR A 207 6.39 6.50 8.23
CA THR A 207 6.58 6.66 6.79
C THR A 207 5.94 7.94 6.24
N VAL A 208 4.70 8.29 6.64
CA VAL A 208 4.09 9.56 6.21
C VAL A 208 4.70 10.77 6.90
N ARG A 209 5.11 10.64 8.18
CA ARG A 209 5.83 11.71 8.90
C ARG A 209 7.15 12.05 8.24
N GLU A 210 7.94 11.05 7.87
CA GLU A 210 9.20 11.23 7.13
C GLU A 210 8.96 11.94 5.80
N ALA A 211 7.87 11.63 5.09
CA ALA A 211 7.50 12.33 3.85
C ALA A 211 7.15 13.81 4.08
N VAL A 212 6.46 14.14 5.18
CA VAL A 212 6.15 15.53 5.54
C VAL A 212 7.42 16.29 5.95
N LEU A 213 8.28 15.70 6.78
CA LEU A 213 9.53 16.32 7.21
C LEU A 213 10.45 16.60 6.03
N ARG A 214 10.58 15.64 5.10
CA ARG A 214 11.35 15.86 3.87
C ARG A 214 10.79 17.01 3.03
N ALA A 215 9.47 17.09 2.89
CA ALA A 215 8.84 18.18 2.15
C ALA A 215 9.14 19.56 2.78
N LEU A 216 9.18 19.64 4.12
CA LEU A 216 9.55 20.86 4.83
C LEU A 216 11.04 21.21 4.65
N GLU A 217 11.92 20.22 4.63
CA GLU A 217 13.35 20.41 4.36
C GLU A 217 13.60 20.91 2.93
N GLU A 218 12.84 20.42 1.94
CA GLU A 218 12.94 20.82 0.53
C GLU A 218 12.40 22.23 0.24
N GLU A 219 11.41 22.69 1.02
CA GLU A 219 10.80 24.03 0.91
C GLU A 219 11.57 25.10 1.71
N ALA A 220 12.37 24.69 2.71
CA ALA A 220 13.19 25.62 3.47
C ALA A 220 14.26 26.28 2.56
N PRO A 221 14.42 27.61 2.60
CA PRO A 221 15.33 28.34 1.72
C PRO A 221 16.82 28.09 1.99
#